data_AF-A0A2T4S6M7-F1
#
_entry.id   AF-A0A2T4S6M7-F1
#
_cell.length_a   1.000
_cell.length_b   1.000
_cell.length_c   1.000
_cell.angle_alpha   90.00
_cell.angle_beta   90.00
_cell.angle_gamma   90.00
#
_symmetry.space_group_name_H-M   'P 1'
#
loop_
_entity.id
_entity.type
_entity.pdbx_description
1 polymer ?
#
loop_
_entity_poly.entity_id
_entity_poly.type
_entity_poly.pdbx_seq_one_letter_code
_entity_poly.pdbx_strand_id
1 'polypeptide(L)'
;MIYLDNAATTQPSKEALAIYNEAQQTLFFNSESLHVGGEMAREALNSSRHYIQKHFNTDKEVLFSTSGSHANQIAIDIYLSQAQEGKVLVSPYEHPSLYAALEPYKKQFEIVEMPLTNEGTIDLAALEALVDDETVLIIAQHVNSEIGYILPVHEIAEFAQAYNIPFHVDGVQAVQKIEDKAIQAFTSYAFSGHKFKGTKGVGALLIEHKSVRPTNIHYF
;
A
#
# COMPACT_ATOMS: atom_id res chain seq x y z
N MET A 1 -8.89 -10.61 -30.30
CA MET A 1 -7.97 -9.55 -29.83
C MET A 1 -6.96 -10.20 -28.91
N ILE A 2 -5.67 -9.96 -29.10
CA ILE A 2 -4.61 -10.42 -28.17
C ILE A 2 -4.42 -9.30 -27.14
N TYR A 3 -4.46 -9.64 -25.84
CA TYR A 3 -4.36 -8.67 -24.75
C TYR A 3 -2.94 -8.65 -24.17
N LEU A 4 -2.21 -7.55 -24.38
CA LEU A 4 -0.81 -7.35 -23.95
C LEU A 4 -0.68 -6.12 -23.03
N ASP A 5 -1.70 -5.82 -22.23
CA ASP A 5 -1.75 -4.65 -21.34
C ASP A 5 -2.02 -5.05 -19.87
N ASN A 6 -1.40 -6.14 -19.43
CA ASN A 6 -1.58 -6.66 -18.06
C ASN A 6 -1.03 -5.71 -16.98
N ALA A 7 -0.18 -4.75 -17.36
CA ALA A 7 0.28 -3.69 -16.48
C ALA A 7 -0.86 -2.74 -16.08
N ALA A 8 -1.82 -2.46 -16.97
CA ALA A 8 -3.00 -1.64 -16.67
C ALA A 8 -4.03 -2.42 -15.85
N THR A 9 -4.41 -3.62 -16.28
CA THR A 9 -5.30 -4.51 -15.53
C THR A 9 -5.13 -5.94 -16.01
N THR A 10 -5.47 -6.91 -15.17
CA THR A 10 -5.50 -8.32 -15.56
C THR A 10 -6.94 -8.81 -15.69
N GLN A 11 -7.15 -9.84 -16.49
CA GLN A 11 -8.41 -10.57 -16.48
C GLN A 11 -8.54 -11.32 -15.14
N PRO A 12 -9.66 -11.19 -14.40
CA PRO A 12 -9.88 -11.96 -13.19
C PRO A 12 -9.81 -13.47 -13.46
N SER A 13 -9.24 -14.23 -12.53
CA SER A 13 -9.23 -15.69 -12.64
C SER A 13 -10.64 -16.26 -12.46
N LYS A 14 -10.88 -17.49 -12.95
CA LYS A 14 -12.17 -18.16 -12.77
C LYS A 14 -12.45 -18.40 -11.28
N GLU A 15 -11.41 -18.70 -10.53
CA GLU A 15 -11.45 -18.95 -9.09
C GLU A 15 -11.84 -17.67 -8.34
N ALA A 16 -11.24 -16.52 -8.69
CA ALA A 16 -11.59 -15.24 -8.08
C ALA A 16 -13.05 -14.85 -8.35
N LEU A 17 -13.53 -15.07 -9.58
CA LEU A 17 -14.93 -14.80 -9.94
C LEU A 17 -15.92 -15.75 -9.25
N ALA A 18 -15.56 -17.02 -9.10
CA ALA A 18 -16.39 -18.01 -8.41
C ALA A 18 -16.57 -17.63 -6.94
N ILE A 19 -15.47 -17.36 -6.23
CA ILE A 19 -15.50 -16.94 -4.82
C ILE A 19 -16.24 -15.61 -4.65
N TYR A 20 -16.02 -14.65 -5.55
CA TYR A 20 -16.76 -13.39 -5.52
C TYR A 20 -18.28 -13.61 -5.60
N ASN A 21 -18.74 -14.42 -6.56
CA ASN A 21 -20.17 -14.69 -6.74
C ASN A 21 -20.75 -15.46 -5.54
N GLU A 22 -20.03 -16.47 -5.05
CA GLU A 22 -20.43 -17.24 -3.86
C GLU A 22 -20.56 -16.35 -2.63
N ALA A 23 -19.59 -15.48 -2.37
CA ALA A 23 -19.63 -14.55 -1.25
C ALA A 23 -20.84 -13.61 -1.32
N GLN A 24 -21.17 -13.08 -2.52
CA GLN A 24 -22.35 -12.22 -2.69
C GLN A 24 -23.68 -12.95 -2.44
N GLN A 25 -23.74 -14.26 -2.73
CA GLN A 25 -24.96 -15.05 -2.53
C GLN A 25 -25.12 -15.52 -1.08
N THR A 26 -24.00 -15.84 -0.40
CA THR A 26 -24.01 -16.57 0.88
C THR A 26 -23.63 -15.70 2.08
N LEU A 27 -22.90 -14.60 1.87
CA LEU A 27 -22.37 -13.71 2.91
C LEU A 27 -22.91 -12.27 2.77
N PHE A 28 -24.13 -12.09 2.26
CA PHE A 28 -24.77 -10.77 2.09
C PHE A 28 -25.13 -10.05 3.40
N PHE A 29 -24.91 -10.71 4.54
CA PHE A 29 -25.21 -10.18 5.87
C PHE A 29 -24.27 -9.05 6.28
N ASN A 30 -24.72 -8.19 7.19
CA ASN A 30 -23.83 -7.20 7.82
C ASN A 30 -22.88 -7.90 8.80
N SER A 31 -21.57 -7.73 8.63
CA SER A 31 -20.53 -8.29 9.52
C SER A 31 -20.63 -7.80 10.97
N GLU A 32 -21.29 -6.66 11.20
CA GLU A 32 -21.50 -6.07 12.51
C GLU A 32 -22.74 -6.65 13.23
N SER A 33 -23.52 -7.50 12.56
CA SER A 33 -24.67 -8.15 13.18
C SER A 33 -24.25 -9.29 14.11
N LEU A 34 -24.90 -9.37 15.27
CA LEU A 34 -24.66 -10.42 16.28
C LEU A 34 -25.30 -11.79 15.95
N HIS A 35 -26.08 -11.89 14.88
CA HIS A 35 -26.70 -13.15 14.46
C HIS A 35 -25.72 -14.01 13.64
N VAL A 36 -25.99 -15.31 13.54
CA VAL A 36 -25.11 -16.29 12.86
C VAL A 36 -24.64 -15.82 11.48
N GLY A 37 -25.52 -15.26 10.64
CA GLY A 37 -25.12 -14.75 9.33
C GLY A 37 -24.09 -13.61 9.35
N GLY A 38 -24.16 -12.72 10.35
CA GLY A 38 -23.19 -11.63 10.51
C GLY A 38 -21.86 -12.14 11.04
N GLU A 39 -21.89 -13.09 11.97
CA GLU A 39 -20.70 -13.81 12.43
C GLU A 39 -19.99 -14.53 11.28
N MET A 40 -20.72 -15.23 10.41
CA MET A 40 -20.15 -15.86 9.20
C MET A 40 -19.46 -14.83 8.27
N ALA A 41 -20.08 -13.67 8.04
CA ALA A 41 -19.49 -12.62 7.21
C ALA A 41 -18.22 -12.03 7.86
N ARG A 42 -18.25 -11.79 9.18
CA ARG A 42 -17.09 -11.32 9.96
C ARG A 42 -15.95 -12.33 9.95
N GLU A 43 -16.24 -13.62 10.12
CA GLU A 43 -15.25 -14.69 10.05
C GLU A 43 -14.58 -14.78 8.66
N ALA A 44 -15.34 -14.59 7.58
CA ALA A 44 -14.80 -14.57 6.23
C ALA A 44 -13.84 -13.38 6.00
N LEU A 45 -14.19 -12.19 6.52
CA LEU A 45 -13.30 -11.02 6.50
C LEU A 45 -12.02 -11.26 7.31
N ASN A 46 -12.14 -11.78 8.53
CA ASN A 46 -11.00 -12.08 9.39
C ASN A 46 -10.09 -13.15 8.79
N SER A 47 -10.67 -14.19 8.19
CA SER A 47 -9.92 -15.22 7.47
C SER A 47 -9.16 -14.65 6.28
N SER A 48 -9.77 -13.69 5.57
CA SER A 48 -9.12 -12.97 4.48
C SER A 48 -7.94 -12.11 4.96
N ARG A 49 -8.09 -11.41 6.09
CA ARG A 49 -6.97 -10.67 6.73
C ARG A 49 -5.84 -11.60 7.10
N HIS A 50 -6.15 -12.69 7.79
CA HIS A 50 -5.18 -13.69 8.21
C HIS A 50 -4.44 -14.32 7.03
N TYR A 51 -5.15 -14.61 5.93
CA TYR A 51 -4.53 -15.11 4.71
C TYR A 51 -3.52 -14.12 4.13
N ILE A 52 -3.89 -12.83 4.04
CA ILE A 52 -2.99 -11.78 3.53
C ILE A 52 -1.76 -11.64 4.44
N GLN A 53 -1.95 -11.56 5.76
CA GLN A 53 -0.85 -11.49 6.73
C GLN A 53 0.12 -12.67 6.59
N LYS A 54 -0.42 -13.89 6.47
CA LYS A 54 0.37 -15.11 6.26
C LYS A 54 1.10 -15.10 4.90
N HIS A 55 0.46 -14.63 3.84
CA HIS A 55 1.05 -14.56 2.50
C HIS A 55 2.31 -13.68 2.50
N PHE A 56 2.24 -12.55 3.19
CA PHE A 56 3.30 -11.56 3.29
C PHE A 56 4.23 -11.75 4.50
N ASN A 57 3.99 -12.78 5.32
CA ASN A 57 4.74 -13.05 6.56
C ASN A 57 4.84 -11.80 7.46
N THR A 58 3.71 -11.14 7.70
CA THR A 58 3.63 -9.88 8.46
C THR A 58 2.56 -9.94 9.54
N ASP A 59 2.79 -9.21 10.62
CA ASP A 59 1.85 -8.96 11.72
C ASP A 59 1.11 -7.62 11.57
N LYS A 60 1.33 -6.90 10.47
CA LYS A 60 0.67 -5.63 10.17
C LYS A 60 -0.84 -5.76 10.07
N GLU A 61 -1.53 -4.67 10.39
CA GLU A 61 -2.97 -4.53 10.20
C GLU A 61 -3.30 -4.57 8.70
N VAL A 62 -4.40 -5.25 8.35
CA VAL A 62 -4.91 -5.29 6.97
C VAL A 62 -6.12 -4.39 6.89
N LEU A 63 -6.00 -3.24 6.22
CA LEU A 63 -7.12 -2.37 5.90
C LEU A 63 -7.57 -2.64 4.46
N PHE A 64 -8.84 -3.02 4.26
CA PHE A 64 -9.38 -3.17 2.91
C PHE A 64 -9.69 -1.80 2.31
N SER A 65 -9.38 -1.64 1.03
CA SER A 65 -9.65 -0.43 0.25
C SER A 65 -10.38 -0.78 -1.04
N THR A 66 -10.79 0.24 -1.79
CA THR A 66 -11.46 0.07 -3.09
C THR A 66 -10.49 -0.08 -4.26
N SER A 67 -9.20 0.22 -4.06
CA SER A 67 -8.13 0.15 -5.07
C SER A 67 -6.76 0.38 -4.44
N GLY A 68 -5.69 0.13 -5.20
CA GLY A 68 -4.34 0.55 -4.84
C GLY A 68 -4.24 2.06 -4.57
N SER A 69 -4.84 2.90 -5.44
CA SER A 69 -4.88 4.35 -5.25
C SER A 69 -5.52 4.77 -3.91
N HIS A 70 -6.63 4.13 -3.54
CA HIS A 70 -7.29 4.39 -2.26
C HIS A 70 -6.46 3.87 -1.07
N ALA A 71 -5.78 2.73 -1.21
CA ALA A 71 -4.86 2.24 -0.17
C ALA A 71 -3.68 3.20 0.06
N ASN A 72 -3.08 3.72 -1.01
CA ASN A 72 -2.01 4.72 -0.93
C ASN A 72 -2.50 6.00 -0.24
N GLN A 73 -3.69 6.48 -0.62
CA GLN A 73 -4.30 7.65 0.00
C GLN A 73 -4.52 7.44 1.51
N ILE A 74 -5.08 6.29 1.92
CA ILE A 74 -5.26 5.96 3.34
C ILE A 74 -3.92 6.02 4.09
N ALA A 75 -2.85 5.46 3.51
CA ALA A 75 -1.53 5.48 4.15
C ALA A 75 -1.00 6.92 4.33
N ILE A 76 -1.05 7.73 3.27
CA ILE A 76 -0.63 9.14 3.31
C ILE A 76 -1.44 9.92 4.35
N ASP A 77 -2.77 9.77 4.33
CA ASP A 77 -3.66 10.46 5.26
C ASP A 77 -3.34 10.07 6.72
N ILE A 78 -3.09 8.77 6.99
CA ILE A 78 -2.71 8.30 8.32
C ILE A 78 -1.39 8.91 8.77
N TYR A 79 -0.35 8.94 7.94
CA TYR A 79 0.96 9.47 8.35
C TYR A 79 0.95 10.99 8.48
N LEU A 80 0.40 11.71 7.50
CA LEU A 80 0.47 13.16 7.46
C LEU A 80 -0.52 13.83 8.43
N SER A 81 -1.64 13.19 8.78
CA SER A 81 -2.53 13.71 9.83
C SER A 81 -1.93 13.70 11.24
N GLN A 82 -0.80 12.99 11.44
CA GLN A 82 -0.08 12.92 12.71
C GLN A 82 1.00 14.00 12.85
N ALA A 83 1.30 14.73 11.78
CA ALA A 83 2.25 15.84 11.75
C ALA A 83 1.53 17.16 11.39
N GLN A 84 2.07 18.29 11.82
CA GLN A 84 1.51 19.60 11.47
C GLN A 84 2.10 20.16 10.17
N GLU A 85 3.39 19.95 9.98
CA GLU A 85 4.20 20.36 8.83
C GLU A 85 5.44 19.47 8.76
N GLY A 86 6.22 19.60 7.68
CA GLY A 86 7.49 18.89 7.52
C GLY A 86 7.83 18.58 6.08
N LYS A 87 8.58 17.52 5.85
CA LYS A 87 9.08 17.11 4.53
C LYS A 87 8.72 15.65 4.22
N VAL A 88 8.29 15.40 3.00
CA VAL A 88 8.01 14.07 2.46
C VAL A 88 8.97 13.79 1.32
N LEU A 89 9.75 12.71 1.45
CA LEU A 89 10.61 12.23 0.38
C LEU A 89 9.82 11.26 -0.50
N VAL A 90 9.75 11.52 -1.79
CA VAL A 90 9.00 10.70 -2.75
C VAL A 90 9.92 10.26 -3.89
N SER A 91 9.86 9.00 -4.31
CA SER A 91 10.58 8.59 -5.50
C SER A 91 10.03 9.32 -6.75
N PRO A 92 10.86 9.69 -7.73
CA PRO A 92 10.40 10.38 -8.94
C PRO A 92 9.63 9.48 -9.92
N TYR A 93 9.44 8.19 -9.60
CA TYR A 93 8.79 7.23 -10.48
C TYR A 93 7.28 7.07 -10.21
N GLU A 94 6.74 7.69 -9.15
CA GLU A 94 5.45 7.30 -8.58
C GLU A 94 4.24 7.33 -9.52
N HIS A 95 3.28 6.45 -9.23
CA HIS A 95 1.98 6.46 -9.89
C HIS A 95 1.25 7.80 -9.62
N PRO A 96 0.53 8.39 -10.60
CA PRO A 96 -0.14 9.69 -10.44
C PRO A 96 -1.09 9.79 -9.23
N SER A 97 -1.61 8.66 -8.73
CA SER A 97 -2.46 8.66 -7.54
C SER A 97 -1.73 9.08 -6.27
N LEU A 98 -0.42 8.84 -6.15
CA LEU A 98 0.36 9.28 -4.98
C LEU A 98 0.54 10.79 -4.97
N TYR A 99 0.93 11.36 -6.10
CA TYR A 99 0.99 12.83 -6.24
C TYR A 99 -0.38 13.49 -6.01
N ALA A 100 -1.46 12.88 -6.52
CA ALA A 100 -2.81 13.37 -6.26
C ALA A 100 -3.21 13.28 -4.77
N ALA A 101 -2.79 12.23 -4.06
CA ALA A 101 -3.01 12.07 -2.62
C ALA A 101 -2.18 13.05 -1.79
N LEU A 102 -1.00 13.47 -2.27
CA LEU A 102 -0.15 14.48 -1.62
C LEU A 102 -0.61 15.92 -1.88
N GLU A 103 -1.40 16.17 -2.92
CA GLU A 103 -1.84 17.51 -3.31
C GLU A 103 -2.48 18.33 -2.18
N PRO A 104 -3.39 17.77 -1.34
CA PRO A 104 -3.97 18.51 -0.21
C PRO A 104 -2.94 18.93 0.85
N TYR A 105 -1.80 18.25 0.91
CA TYR A 105 -0.77 18.40 1.94
C TYR A 105 0.35 19.36 1.54
N LYS A 106 0.46 19.77 0.26
CA LYS A 106 1.54 20.64 -0.24
C LYS A 106 1.67 22.01 0.42
N LYS A 107 0.64 22.47 1.15
CA LYS A 107 0.71 23.73 1.92
C LYS A 107 1.36 23.58 3.28
N GLN A 108 1.39 22.35 3.82
CA GLN A 108 1.92 22.02 5.14
C GLN A 108 3.24 21.24 5.00
N PHE A 109 3.40 20.49 3.92
CA PHE A 109 4.55 19.61 3.73
C PHE A 109 5.30 19.95 2.44
N GLU A 110 6.62 20.04 2.56
CA GLU A 110 7.52 20.08 1.41
C GLU A 110 7.59 18.68 0.78
N ILE A 111 7.26 18.56 -0.50
CA ILE A 111 7.35 17.29 -1.23
C ILE A 111 8.63 17.32 -2.05
N VAL A 112 9.60 16.48 -1.70
CA VAL A 112 10.93 16.47 -2.31
C VAL A 112 11.15 15.13 -3.02
N GLU A 113 11.52 15.21 -4.30
CA GLU A 113 11.83 14.01 -5.08
C GLU A 113 13.21 13.47 -4.71
N MET A 114 13.31 12.15 -4.55
CA MET A 114 14.59 11.47 -4.30
C MET A 114 15.55 11.67 -5.47
N PRO A 115 16.85 11.86 -5.19
CA PRO A 115 17.84 12.04 -6.22
C PRO A 115 18.03 10.76 -7.03
N LEU A 116 18.41 10.92 -8.30
CA LEU A 116 18.72 9.84 -9.21
C LEU A 116 20.21 9.83 -9.57
N THR A 117 20.76 8.64 -9.75
CA THR A 117 22.06 8.46 -10.40
C THR A 117 21.94 8.77 -11.90
N ASN A 118 23.07 8.87 -12.60
CA ASN A 118 23.09 9.09 -14.06
C ASN A 118 22.42 7.92 -14.83
N GLU A 119 22.31 6.76 -14.21
CA GLU A 119 21.68 5.56 -14.73
C GLU A 119 20.16 5.54 -14.47
N GLY A 120 19.61 6.54 -13.79
CA GLY A 120 18.19 6.60 -13.45
C GLY A 120 17.80 5.63 -12.33
N THR A 121 18.72 5.35 -11.40
CA THR A 121 18.40 4.59 -10.18
C THR A 121 18.35 5.52 -8.97
N ILE A 122 17.70 5.13 -7.88
CA ILE A 122 17.64 5.97 -6.67
C ILE A 122 19.05 6.10 -6.10
N ASP A 123 19.52 7.34 -5.93
CA ASP A 123 20.83 7.62 -5.35
C ASP A 123 20.71 7.70 -3.82
N LEU A 124 20.89 6.56 -3.16
CA LEU A 124 20.84 6.46 -1.70
C LEU A 124 21.93 7.27 -1.00
N ALA A 125 23.09 7.44 -1.64
CA ALA A 125 24.19 8.24 -1.06
C ALA A 125 23.86 9.73 -1.08
N ALA A 126 23.23 10.21 -2.16
CA ALA A 126 22.73 11.58 -2.22
C ALA A 126 21.46 11.79 -1.37
N LEU A 127 20.68 10.74 -1.11
CA LEU A 127 19.47 10.80 -0.28
C LEU A 127 19.78 11.19 1.17
N GLU A 128 20.93 10.78 1.72
CA GLU A 128 21.39 11.17 3.07
C GLU A 128 21.41 12.70 3.27
N ALA A 129 21.71 13.46 2.23
CA ALA A 129 21.77 14.93 2.31
C ALA A 129 20.39 15.61 2.34
N LEU A 130 19.30 14.88 2.07
CA LEU A 130 17.93 15.42 2.07
C LEU A 130 17.16 15.16 3.36
N VAL A 131 17.60 14.17 4.15
CA VAL A 131 16.97 13.82 5.42
C VAL A 131 17.42 14.74 6.53
N ASP A 132 16.46 15.22 7.29
CA ASP A 132 16.60 16.04 8.48
C ASP A 132 15.47 15.73 9.47
N ASP A 133 15.47 16.42 10.61
CA ASP A 133 14.48 16.27 11.67
C ASP A 133 13.04 16.66 11.23
N GLU A 134 12.91 17.32 10.07
CA GLU A 134 11.61 17.69 9.49
C GLU A 134 11.07 16.60 8.55
N THR A 135 11.84 15.56 8.25
CA THR A 135 11.42 14.49 7.34
C THR A 135 10.45 13.53 8.02
N VAL A 136 9.18 13.56 7.61
CA VAL A 136 8.08 12.85 8.28
C VAL A 136 7.64 11.57 7.59
N LEU A 137 7.95 11.40 6.31
CA LEU A 137 7.50 10.26 5.52
C LEU A 137 8.39 10.04 4.30
N ILE A 138 8.69 8.78 4.01
CA ILE A 138 9.31 8.33 2.76
C ILE A 138 8.28 7.53 1.96
N ILE A 139 8.18 7.77 0.66
CA ILE A 139 7.27 7.10 -0.26
C ILE A 139 8.03 6.60 -1.49
N ALA A 140 7.87 5.32 -1.82
CA ALA A 140 8.33 4.78 -3.10
C ALA A 140 7.42 3.63 -3.56
N GLN A 141 7.13 3.52 -4.85
CA GLN A 141 6.58 2.29 -5.39
C GLN A 141 7.64 1.20 -5.41
N HIS A 142 7.20 -0.04 -5.38
CA HIS A 142 8.08 -1.19 -5.45
C HIS A 142 8.49 -1.49 -6.90
N VAL A 143 7.52 -1.44 -7.83
CA VAL A 143 7.75 -1.69 -9.25
C VAL A 143 7.03 -0.64 -10.07
N ASN A 144 7.76 0.05 -10.95
CA ASN A 144 7.19 1.02 -11.84
C ASN A 144 6.28 0.37 -12.89
N SER A 145 5.06 0.89 -13.05
CA SER A 145 4.06 0.32 -13.96
C SER A 145 4.34 0.52 -15.45
N GLU A 146 5.17 1.50 -15.80
CA GLU A 146 5.44 1.88 -17.19
C GLU A 146 6.69 1.19 -17.73
N ILE A 147 7.80 1.26 -16.98
CA ILE A 147 9.10 0.74 -17.39
C ILE A 147 9.48 -0.57 -16.70
N GLY A 148 8.72 -1.03 -15.69
CA GLY A 148 9.00 -2.26 -14.97
C GLY A 148 10.22 -2.20 -14.05
N TYR A 149 10.75 -1.00 -13.79
CA TYR A 149 11.87 -0.79 -12.88
C TYR A 149 11.49 -1.24 -11.47
N ILE A 150 12.28 -2.16 -10.90
CA ILE A 150 12.18 -2.61 -9.51
C ILE A 150 13.03 -1.67 -8.68
N LEU A 151 12.40 -0.85 -7.84
CA LEU A 151 13.10 0.13 -7.02
C LEU A 151 13.79 -0.58 -5.84
N PRO A 152 14.91 -0.04 -5.31
CA PRO A 152 15.65 -0.59 -4.19
C PRO A 152 14.94 -0.32 -2.85
N VAL A 153 13.71 -0.81 -2.71
CA VAL A 153 12.85 -0.51 -1.55
C VAL A 153 13.38 -1.08 -0.24
N HIS A 154 14.16 -2.16 -0.27
CA HIS A 154 14.76 -2.71 0.95
C HIS A 154 15.88 -1.82 1.47
N GLU A 155 16.72 -1.32 0.58
CA GLU A 155 17.78 -0.38 0.91
C GLU A 155 17.19 0.97 1.38
N ILE A 156 16.08 1.43 0.76
CA ILE A 156 15.32 2.59 1.24
C ILE A 156 14.72 2.31 2.63
N ALA A 157 14.26 1.09 2.91
CA ALA A 157 13.70 0.73 4.20
C ALA A 157 14.78 0.71 5.31
N GLU A 158 15.97 0.16 5.02
CA GLU A 158 17.11 0.21 5.93
C GLU A 158 17.52 1.66 6.24
N PHE A 159 17.56 2.50 5.20
CA PHE A 159 17.80 3.93 5.34
C PHE A 159 16.72 4.60 6.21
N ALA A 160 15.43 4.41 5.88
CA ALA A 160 14.32 4.98 6.64
C ALA A 160 14.35 4.56 8.12
N GLN A 161 14.69 3.30 8.38
CA GLN A 161 14.83 2.76 9.74
C GLN A 161 15.97 3.42 10.52
N ALA A 162 17.12 3.68 9.88
CA ALA A 162 18.27 4.34 10.51
C ALA A 162 17.91 5.74 11.03
N TYR A 163 17.00 6.43 10.36
CA TYR A 163 16.49 7.75 10.76
C TYR A 163 15.14 7.71 11.50
N ASN A 164 14.59 6.51 11.74
CA ASN A 164 13.26 6.32 12.36
C ASN A 164 12.12 7.06 11.63
N ILE A 165 12.17 7.07 10.29
CA ILE A 165 11.16 7.70 9.43
C ILE A 165 10.22 6.62 8.91
N PRO A 166 8.89 6.82 8.97
CA PRO A 166 7.93 5.93 8.32
C PRO A 166 8.20 5.78 6.82
N PHE A 167 8.10 4.55 6.31
CA PHE A 167 8.26 4.24 4.89
C PHE A 167 7.02 3.56 4.32
N HIS A 168 6.34 4.23 3.40
CA HIS A 168 5.20 3.72 2.66
C HIS A 168 5.64 3.21 1.28
N VAL A 169 5.25 1.97 0.97
CA VAL A 169 5.53 1.34 -0.31
C VAL A 169 4.27 1.08 -1.12
N ASP A 170 4.23 1.59 -2.36
CA ASP A 170 3.22 1.18 -3.35
C ASP A 170 3.64 -0.14 -4.01
N GLY A 171 3.03 -1.23 -3.55
CA GLY A 171 3.26 -2.59 -4.03
C GLY A 171 2.36 -3.04 -5.18
N VAL A 172 1.58 -2.14 -5.80
CA VAL A 172 0.50 -2.48 -6.74
C VAL A 172 0.99 -3.30 -7.93
N GLN A 173 2.20 -3.04 -8.41
CA GLN A 173 2.81 -3.79 -9.52
C GLN A 173 3.72 -4.94 -9.06
N ALA A 174 4.08 -5.01 -7.79
CA ALA A 174 4.99 -6.04 -7.27
C ALA A 174 4.27 -7.34 -6.92
N VAL A 175 3.10 -7.26 -6.29
CA VAL A 175 2.39 -8.43 -5.76
C VAL A 175 2.14 -9.47 -6.87
N GLN A 176 2.57 -10.72 -6.62
CA GLN A 176 2.51 -11.86 -7.54
C GLN A 176 3.37 -11.73 -8.82
N LYS A 177 4.20 -10.70 -8.95
CA LYS A 177 5.13 -10.52 -10.10
C LYS A 177 6.58 -10.63 -9.68
N ILE A 178 6.90 -10.24 -8.45
CA ILE A 178 8.20 -10.46 -7.82
C ILE A 178 8.01 -11.32 -6.57
N GLU A 179 8.96 -12.22 -6.32
CA GLU A 179 8.98 -13.07 -5.12
C GLU A 179 9.62 -12.31 -3.96
N ASP A 180 8.95 -11.27 -3.48
CA ASP A 180 9.35 -10.56 -2.27
C ASP A 180 8.35 -10.81 -1.14
N LYS A 181 8.86 -11.36 -0.03
CA LYS A 181 8.11 -11.62 1.20
C LYS A 181 8.64 -10.84 2.39
N ALA A 182 9.67 -10.00 2.19
CA ALA A 182 10.31 -9.22 3.25
C ALA A 182 9.63 -7.86 3.47
N ILE A 183 8.33 -7.75 3.20
CA ILE A 183 7.59 -6.49 3.36
C ILE A 183 7.48 -6.03 4.83
N GLN A 184 7.91 -6.87 5.78
CA GLN A 184 7.96 -6.51 7.19
C GLN A 184 8.86 -5.29 7.44
N ALA A 185 9.89 -5.09 6.61
CA ALA A 185 10.80 -3.95 6.67
C ALA A 185 10.11 -2.59 6.41
N PHE A 186 8.96 -2.59 5.73
CA PHE A 186 8.24 -1.37 5.38
C PHE A 186 7.26 -1.00 6.49
N THR A 187 6.96 0.28 6.70
CA THR A 187 5.96 0.70 7.68
C THR A 187 4.54 0.48 7.14
N SER A 188 4.34 0.65 5.84
CA SER A 188 3.11 0.23 5.16
C SER A 188 3.32 -0.19 3.70
N TYR A 189 2.42 -1.03 3.20
CA TYR A 189 2.48 -1.64 1.86
C TYR A 189 1.10 -1.74 1.23
N ALA A 190 0.89 -1.09 0.09
CA ALA A 190 -0.40 -1.07 -0.61
C ALA A 190 -0.43 -2.00 -1.83
N PHE A 191 -1.59 -2.58 -2.14
CA PHE A 191 -1.78 -3.39 -3.35
C PHE A 191 -3.22 -3.41 -3.86
N SER A 192 -3.41 -3.86 -5.10
CA SER A 192 -4.69 -3.80 -5.83
C SER A 192 -5.01 -5.12 -6.54
N GLY A 193 -6.18 -5.72 -6.25
CA GLY A 193 -6.54 -7.08 -6.71
C GLY A 193 -6.48 -7.28 -8.22
N HIS A 194 -6.99 -6.31 -8.98
CA HIS A 194 -7.06 -6.40 -10.44
C HIS A 194 -5.70 -6.37 -11.16
N LYS A 195 -4.58 -6.17 -10.45
CA LYS A 195 -3.22 -6.27 -11.01
C LYS A 195 -2.63 -7.68 -10.98
N PHE A 196 -3.28 -8.61 -10.28
CA PHE A 196 -2.83 -10.00 -10.11
C PHE A 196 -3.99 -11.02 -10.21
N LYS A 197 -4.87 -10.82 -11.19
CA LYS A 197 -6.03 -11.67 -11.52
C LYS A 197 -7.16 -11.70 -10.48
N GLY A 198 -7.18 -10.73 -9.55
CA GLY A 198 -8.34 -10.45 -8.70
C GLY A 198 -9.38 -9.57 -9.40
N THR A 199 -10.47 -9.28 -8.70
CA THR A 199 -11.52 -8.38 -9.19
C THR A 199 -11.12 -6.90 -9.07
N LYS A 200 -11.76 -6.04 -9.87
CA LYS A 200 -11.70 -4.58 -9.69
C LYS A 200 -12.53 -4.18 -8.46
N GLY A 201 -12.23 -3.02 -7.88
CA GLY A 201 -12.97 -2.49 -6.74
C GLY A 201 -12.50 -3.01 -5.38
N VAL A 202 -11.39 -3.75 -5.34
CA VAL A 202 -10.75 -4.20 -4.08
C VAL A 202 -9.24 -3.98 -4.13
N GLY A 203 -8.73 -3.38 -3.06
CA GLY A 203 -7.31 -3.28 -2.72
C GLY A 203 -7.12 -3.50 -1.23
N ALA A 204 -5.89 -3.42 -0.77
CA ALA A 204 -5.60 -3.42 0.65
C ALA A 204 -4.34 -2.64 0.97
N LEU A 205 -4.27 -2.18 2.22
CA LEU A 205 -3.12 -1.58 2.85
C LEU A 205 -2.71 -2.47 4.02
N LEU A 206 -1.45 -2.88 4.03
CA LEU A 206 -0.77 -3.43 5.20
C LEU A 206 -0.09 -2.28 5.92
N ILE A 207 -0.32 -2.11 7.21
CA ILE A 207 0.24 -0.99 7.98
C ILE A 207 0.54 -1.39 9.42
N GLU A 208 1.62 -0.85 9.98
CA GLU A 208 1.96 -1.07 11.38
C GLU A 208 0.83 -0.61 12.33
N HIS A 209 0.48 -1.46 13.28
CA HIS A 209 -0.59 -1.20 14.24
C HIS A 209 -0.41 0.15 14.97
N LYS A 210 0.83 0.49 15.37
CA LYS A 210 1.14 1.77 16.05
C LYS A 210 0.85 3.02 15.20
N SER A 211 0.83 2.88 13.87
CA SER A 211 0.55 3.97 12.94
C SER A 211 -0.95 4.18 12.76
N VAL A 212 -1.75 3.12 12.92
CA VAL A 212 -3.21 3.19 12.91
C VAL A 212 -3.70 3.67 14.28
N ARG A 213 -3.62 4.98 14.54
CA ARG A 213 -4.26 5.56 15.72
C ARG A 213 -5.76 5.71 15.44
N PRO A 214 -6.65 5.14 16.27
CA PRO A 214 -8.08 5.36 16.10
C PRO A 214 -8.37 6.86 16.23
N THR A 215 -8.91 7.48 15.18
CA THR A 215 -9.58 8.78 15.32
C THR A 215 -10.86 8.63 16.16
N ASN A 216 -11.40 7.40 16.24
CA ASN A 216 -12.51 7.02 17.10
C ASN A 216 -12.21 5.69 17.80
N ILE A 217 -12.04 5.72 19.12
CA ILE A 217 -11.77 4.54 19.98
C ILE A 217 -12.94 3.54 20.05
N HIS A 218 -14.10 3.85 19.45
CA HIS A 218 -15.30 3.02 19.51
C HIS A 218 -15.51 2.10 18.30
N TYR A 219 -14.64 2.15 17.29
CA TYR A 219 -14.75 1.33 16.07
C TYR A 219 -13.45 0.59 15.80
N PHE A 220 -13.15 -0.40 16.64
CA PHE A 220 -12.32 -1.55 16.33
C PHE A 220 -12.92 -2.78 17.02
#